data_AF-A0A1P8KKR5-F1
#
_entry.id   AF-A0A1P8KKR5-F1
#
_cell.length_a   1.000
_cell.length_b   1.000
_cell.length_c   1.000
_cell.angle_alpha   90.00
_cell.angle_beta   90.00
_cell.angle_gamma   90.00
#
_symmetry.space_group_name_H-M   'P 1'
#
loop_
_entity.id
_entity.type
_entity.pdbx_description
1 polymer ?
#
loop_
_entity_poly.entity_id
_entity_poly.type
_entity_poly.pdbx_seq_one_letter_code
_entity_poly.pdbx_strand_id
1 'polypeptide(L)'
;MKNSLKNFYKNNFTYSGKEKLSKLTILFIILLNIFVFITIGLGIDFQIKVLNNPNTSFSSQCRNILNSKSLNDYNNYIFMSGTYNSKYQSIKNLEIDERCTTIIDTKLDAVKKEHNIKVLRQNERILNNKQNKINNELSYLRENYNTVLFEKMSAQKSDKSIIKDDISSENIKEKYNSYLEENEKLKKEKQNIRKEFTDSKSVKELNAFVNINKKQILDDYKTQSKSYALKKELITLIFLLPLFLLSFYIMKRYLKNEKYTLYVMFKNIVVVILIPIVISVLTLIYMLLPKVFLEKVLKFFYEIEVPFVVYYFAIAFFVFVFGYLIVKIQKRFRENQKKLEENSISNTESYNKSICFKCSNKVDYLNMSFCPCCKNELKVKCPNCNKETIKNLKHCYNCGNDLK
;
A
#
# COMPACT_ATOMS: atom_id res chain seq x y z
N MET A 1 -17.35 -10.17 21.50
CA MET A 1 -16.76 -8.81 21.35
C MET A 1 -16.75 -7.97 22.63
N LYS A 2 -17.88 -7.79 23.35
CA LYS A 2 -17.97 -6.98 24.59
C LYS A 2 -16.94 -7.33 25.68
N ASN A 3 -16.69 -8.62 25.94
CA ASN A 3 -15.71 -9.03 26.96
C ASN A 3 -14.25 -8.76 26.56
N SER A 4 -13.90 -8.82 25.27
CA SER A 4 -12.54 -8.53 24.82
C SER A 4 -12.21 -7.04 24.95
N LEU A 5 -13.16 -6.16 24.58
CA LEU A 5 -13.04 -4.71 24.76
C LEU A 5 -13.02 -4.33 26.26
N LYS A 6 -13.87 -4.96 27.08
CA LYS A 6 -13.88 -4.76 28.54
C LYS A 6 -12.57 -5.22 29.19
N ASN A 7 -12.02 -6.34 28.76
CA ASN A 7 -10.74 -6.86 29.26
C ASN A 7 -9.54 -6.04 28.75
N PHE A 8 -9.56 -5.58 27.50
CA PHE A 8 -8.56 -4.66 26.95
C PHE A 8 -8.55 -3.34 27.71
N TYR A 9 -9.73 -2.77 27.97
CA TYR A 9 -9.89 -1.58 28.80
C TYR A 9 -9.39 -1.80 30.23
N LYS A 10 -9.77 -2.91 30.85
CA LYS A 10 -9.35 -3.25 32.23
C LYS A 10 -7.84 -3.45 32.34
N ASN A 11 -7.21 -4.11 31.36
CA ASN A 11 -5.79 -4.45 31.42
C ASN A 11 -4.84 -3.32 31.00
N ASN A 12 -5.30 -2.42 30.10
CA ASN A 12 -4.46 -1.33 29.58
C ASN A 12 -4.72 0.02 30.24
N PHE A 13 -5.94 0.28 30.73
CA PHE A 13 -6.36 1.58 31.23
C PHE A 13 -6.85 1.59 32.69
N THR A 14 -7.19 0.45 33.29
CA THR A 14 -7.46 0.38 34.74
C THR A 14 -6.29 -0.27 35.46
N TYR A 15 -5.34 0.55 35.86
CA TYR A 15 -4.37 0.17 36.86
C TYR A 15 -4.93 0.53 38.25
N SER A 16 -5.26 -0.46 39.09
CA SER A 16 -5.75 -0.26 40.45
C SER A 16 -4.61 -0.02 41.44
N GLY A 17 -3.76 0.97 41.13
CA GLY A 17 -2.73 1.49 42.02
C GLY A 17 -3.32 2.33 43.16
N LYS A 18 -2.45 3.06 43.87
CA LYS A 18 -2.87 4.05 44.90
C LYS A 18 -3.86 5.09 44.39
N GLU A 19 -3.79 5.41 43.10
CA GLU A 19 -4.61 6.42 42.44
C GLU A 19 -5.50 5.75 41.40
N LYS A 20 -6.82 5.91 41.56
CA LYS A 20 -7.78 5.53 40.52
C LYS A 20 -7.83 6.64 39.48
N LEU A 21 -7.52 6.32 38.23
CA LEU A 21 -7.70 7.25 37.13
C LEU A 21 -9.17 7.64 37.03
N SER A 22 -9.44 8.94 37.00
CA SER A 22 -10.80 9.44 36.76
C SER A 22 -11.23 9.07 35.34
N LYS A 23 -12.55 8.94 35.10
CA LYS A 23 -13.08 8.71 33.75
C LYS A 23 -12.63 9.80 32.77
N LEU A 24 -12.51 11.04 33.27
CA LEU A 24 -12.02 12.19 32.52
C LEU A 24 -10.54 12.06 32.15
N THR A 25 -9.69 11.60 33.08
CA THR A 25 -8.28 11.33 32.80
C THR A 25 -8.12 10.25 31.74
N ILE A 26 -8.94 9.19 31.79
CA ILE A 26 -8.93 8.14 30.77
C ILE A 26 -9.34 8.69 29.40
N LEU A 27 -10.36 9.55 29.34
CA LEU A 27 -10.77 10.24 28.11
C LEU A 27 -9.58 11.04 27.53
N PHE A 28 -8.89 11.83 28.36
CA PHE A 28 -7.73 12.61 27.92
C PHE A 28 -6.56 11.75 27.45
N ILE A 29 -6.29 10.61 28.08
CA ILE A 29 -5.27 9.66 27.61
C ILE A 29 -5.64 9.10 26.24
N ILE A 30 -6.92 8.79 26.00
CA ILE A 30 -7.39 8.32 24.69
C ILE A 30 -7.23 9.42 23.63
N LEU A 31 -7.65 10.64 23.93
CA LEU A 31 -7.47 11.79 23.03
C LEU A 31 -5.99 12.05 22.72
N LEU A 32 -5.12 11.98 23.74
CA LEU A 32 -3.68 12.10 23.57
C LEU A 32 -3.12 11.00 22.66
N ASN A 33 -3.55 9.75 22.83
CA ASN A 33 -3.12 8.65 21.98
C ASN A 33 -3.52 8.86 20.52
N ILE A 34 -4.76 9.31 20.27
CA ILE A 34 -5.24 9.63 18.91
C ILE A 34 -4.42 10.77 18.32
N PHE A 35 -4.21 11.84 19.09
CA PHE A 35 -3.39 12.98 18.67
C PHE A 35 -1.98 12.55 18.30
N VAL A 36 -1.28 11.82 19.19
CA VAL A 36 0.07 11.30 18.96
C VAL A 36 0.11 10.40 17.71
N PHE A 37 -0.87 9.51 17.55
CA PHE A 37 -0.94 8.65 16.37
C PHE A 37 -1.07 9.45 15.06
N ILE A 38 -1.94 10.46 15.02
CA ILE A 38 -2.11 11.34 13.87
C ILE A 38 -0.83 12.13 13.60
N THR A 39 -0.24 12.75 14.63
CA THR A 39 0.99 13.53 14.48
C THR A 39 2.15 12.69 13.99
N ILE A 40 2.29 11.45 14.46
CA ILE A 40 3.28 10.49 13.95
C ILE A 40 3.02 10.22 12.47
N GLY A 41 1.77 9.96 12.08
CA GLY A 41 1.40 9.73 10.68
C GLY A 41 1.75 10.92 9.77
N LEU A 42 1.44 12.14 10.21
CA LEU A 42 1.79 13.37 9.49
C LEU A 42 3.31 13.57 9.40
N GLY A 43 4.03 13.29 10.48
CA GLY A 43 5.50 13.36 10.50
C GLY A 43 6.14 12.37 9.52
N ILE A 44 5.65 11.13 9.49
CA ILE A 44 6.10 10.10 8.55
C ILE A 44 5.80 10.55 7.11
N ASP A 45 4.58 10.99 6.81
CA ASP A 45 4.20 11.46 5.47
C ASP A 45 5.05 12.64 5.00
N PHE A 46 5.35 13.59 5.89
CA PHE A 46 6.24 14.70 5.61
C PHE A 46 7.66 14.23 5.25
N GLN A 47 8.25 13.33 6.05
CA GLN A 47 9.58 12.79 5.77
C GLN A 47 9.63 12.03 4.44
N ILE A 48 8.58 11.27 4.12
CA ILE A 48 8.50 10.50 2.87
C ILE A 48 8.38 11.43 1.64
N LYS A 49 7.68 12.56 1.76
CA LYS A 49 7.52 13.53 0.68
C LYS A 49 8.82 14.24 0.28
N VAL A 50 9.79 14.34 1.20
CA VAL A 50 11.11 14.92 0.94
C VAL A 50 12.02 13.95 0.17
N LEU A 51 11.69 12.66 0.16
CA LEU A 51 12.47 11.67 -0.58
C LEU A 51 12.18 11.72 -2.07
N ASN A 52 13.24 11.75 -2.89
CA ASN A 52 13.17 11.64 -4.34
C ASN A 52 12.31 10.44 -4.73
N ASN A 53 11.15 10.73 -5.29
CA ASN A 53 10.15 9.72 -5.61
C ASN A 53 10.40 9.22 -7.03
N PRO A 54 10.52 7.90 -7.28
CA PRO A 54 10.64 7.39 -8.65
C PRO A 54 9.46 7.81 -9.54
N ASN A 55 8.31 8.16 -8.96
CA ASN A 55 7.16 8.69 -9.70
C ASN A 55 7.28 10.17 -10.08
N THR A 56 8.16 10.95 -9.43
CA THR A 56 8.52 12.30 -9.88
C THR A 56 9.57 12.21 -10.97
N SER A 57 10.64 11.43 -10.76
CA SER A 57 11.70 11.26 -11.77
C SER A 57 11.21 10.66 -13.08
N PHE A 58 10.36 9.63 -13.00
CA PHE A 58 9.68 9.08 -14.16
C PHE A 58 8.20 9.42 -14.04
N SER A 59 7.77 10.53 -14.62
CA SER A 59 6.37 10.97 -14.51
C SER A 59 5.39 9.94 -15.07
N SER A 60 4.13 9.98 -14.64
CA SER A 60 3.07 9.13 -15.20
C SER A 60 2.94 9.30 -16.71
N GLN A 61 3.07 10.53 -17.20
CA GLN A 61 3.07 10.86 -18.61
C GLN A 61 4.23 10.17 -19.35
N CYS A 62 5.45 10.21 -18.82
CA CYS A 62 6.59 9.52 -19.41
C CYS A 62 6.36 8.00 -19.48
N ARG A 63 5.94 7.37 -18.37
CA ARG A 63 5.65 5.93 -18.33
C ARG A 63 4.54 5.51 -19.29
N ASN A 64 3.51 6.34 -19.42
CA ASN A 64 2.40 6.12 -20.33
C ASN A 64 2.86 6.09 -21.80
N ILE A 65 3.80 6.99 -22.16
CA ILE A 65 4.42 7.01 -23.48
C ILE A 65 5.26 5.76 -23.72
N LEU A 66 6.10 5.39 -22.76
CA LEU A 66 6.97 4.20 -22.86
C LEU A 66 6.17 2.90 -22.99
N ASN A 67 5.04 2.79 -22.29
CA ASN A 67 4.17 1.62 -22.30
C ASN A 67 3.16 1.61 -23.45
N SER A 68 3.13 2.65 -24.27
CA SER A 68 2.27 2.72 -25.45
C SER A 68 2.58 1.59 -26.44
N LYS A 69 1.53 0.98 -26.99
CA LYS A 69 1.66 -0.01 -28.07
C LYS A 69 1.87 0.65 -29.44
N SER A 70 1.32 1.85 -29.64
CA SER A 70 1.32 2.56 -30.92
C SER A 70 1.53 4.06 -30.70
N LEU A 71 2.78 4.52 -30.81
CA LEU A 71 3.10 5.96 -30.84
C LEU A 71 2.76 6.61 -32.18
N ASN A 72 2.56 5.80 -33.21
CA ASN A 72 2.26 6.25 -34.56
C ASN A 72 0.75 6.36 -34.82
N ASP A 73 -0.08 6.23 -33.79
CA ASP A 73 -1.54 6.35 -33.90
C ASP A 73 -1.98 7.63 -33.19
N TYR A 74 -2.45 8.62 -33.96
CA TYR A 74 -2.92 9.90 -33.41
C TYR A 74 -4.19 9.79 -32.56
N ASN A 75 -4.88 8.63 -32.54
CA ASN A 75 -5.98 8.37 -31.61
C ASN A 75 -5.51 8.03 -30.19
N ASN A 76 -4.20 7.85 -30.00
CA ASN A 76 -3.64 7.53 -28.70
C ASN A 76 -3.84 8.66 -27.69
N TYR A 77 -4.23 8.32 -26.46
CA TYR A 77 -4.54 9.26 -25.37
C TYR A 77 -3.35 10.16 -24.99
N ILE A 78 -2.11 9.72 -25.28
CA ILE A 78 -0.87 10.47 -25.04
C ILE A 78 -0.90 11.85 -25.69
N PHE A 79 -1.52 11.96 -26.87
CA PHE A 79 -1.60 13.23 -27.59
C PHE A 79 -2.65 14.19 -27.00
N MET A 80 -3.56 13.68 -26.17
CA MET A 80 -4.58 14.47 -25.48
C MET A 80 -4.22 14.85 -24.05
N SER A 81 -3.29 14.14 -23.41
CA SER A 81 -2.96 14.43 -22.02
C SER A 81 -2.35 15.83 -21.91
N GLY A 82 -3.05 16.73 -21.22
CA GLY A 82 -2.55 18.03 -20.81
C GLY A 82 -1.64 17.90 -19.58
N THR A 83 -0.67 18.79 -19.49
CA THR A 83 0.14 18.96 -18.28
C THR A 83 -0.69 19.64 -17.20
N TYR A 84 -1.08 18.89 -16.17
CA TYR A 84 -1.74 19.47 -14.99
C TYR A 84 -0.71 20.28 -14.20
N ASN A 85 -0.85 21.60 -14.22
CA ASN A 85 0.07 22.49 -13.52
C ASN A 85 -0.20 22.41 -12.01
N SER A 86 0.71 21.78 -11.28
CA SER A 86 0.61 21.68 -9.82
C SER A 86 1.37 22.83 -9.14
N LYS A 87 0.94 23.25 -7.94
CA LYS A 87 1.59 24.30 -7.13
C LYS A 87 3.10 24.06 -6.89
N TYR A 88 3.58 22.83 -7.10
CA TYR A 88 4.97 22.41 -6.90
C TYR A 88 5.65 21.92 -8.19
N GLN A 89 5.16 22.32 -9.37
CA GLN A 89 5.66 21.82 -10.65
C GLN A 89 7.13 22.17 -10.90
N SER A 90 7.56 23.38 -10.53
CA SER A 90 8.95 23.82 -10.70
C SER A 90 9.96 22.95 -9.94
N ILE A 91 9.62 22.52 -8.72
CA ILE A 91 10.45 21.62 -7.91
C ILE A 91 10.47 20.23 -8.52
N LYS A 92 9.29 19.71 -8.91
CA LYS A 92 9.20 18.38 -9.54
C LYS A 92 10.01 18.31 -10.83
N ASN A 93 10.01 19.37 -11.63
CA ASN A 93 10.75 19.43 -12.89
C ASN A 93 12.26 19.29 -12.71
N LEU A 94 12.82 19.67 -11.55
CA LEU A 94 14.25 19.47 -11.22
C LEU A 94 14.60 17.99 -10.97
N GLU A 95 13.61 17.16 -10.62
CA GLU A 95 13.82 15.74 -10.31
C GLU A 95 13.55 14.81 -11.50
N ILE A 96 12.99 15.33 -12.60
CA ILE A 96 12.61 14.55 -13.79
C ILE A 96 13.87 14.04 -14.50
N ASP A 97 13.86 12.76 -14.87
CA ASP A 97 14.90 12.16 -15.69
C ASP A 97 15.00 12.87 -17.05
N GLU A 98 16.20 13.25 -17.46
CA GLU A 98 16.45 14.03 -18.69
C GLU A 98 15.83 13.38 -19.94
N ARG A 99 15.82 12.04 -20.01
CA ARG A 99 15.22 11.30 -21.13
C ARG A 99 13.70 11.46 -21.14
N CYS A 100 13.06 11.47 -19.96
CA CYS A 100 11.64 11.75 -19.84
C CYS A 100 11.30 13.19 -20.23
N THR A 101 12.15 14.16 -19.84
CA THR A 101 12.03 15.56 -20.27
C THR A 101 12.15 15.68 -21.78
N THR A 102 13.11 14.99 -22.39
CA THR A 102 13.27 14.95 -23.86
C THR A 102 12.03 14.36 -24.53
N ILE A 103 11.50 13.24 -24.02
CA ILE A 103 10.28 12.63 -24.57
C ILE A 103 9.10 13.60 -24.53
N ILE A 104 8.86 14.26 -23.39
CA ILE A 104 7.66 15.06 -23.16
C ILE A 104 7.78 16.46 -23.78
N ASP A 105 8.84 17.19 -23.43
CA ASP A 105 8.95 18.62 -23.72
C ASP A 105 9.57 18.91 -25.08
N THR A 106 10.24 17.92 -25.70
CA THR A 106 10.85 18.10 -27.04
C THR A 106 10.17 17.24 -28.10
N LYS A 107 10.18 15.90 -27.97
CA LYS A 107 9.71 15.01 -29.03
C LYS A 107 8.18 14.97 -29.15
N LEU A 108 7.47 14.85 -28.03
CA LEU A 108 6.00 14.88 -28.04
C LEU A 108 5.46 16.27 -28.40
N ASP A 109 6.08 17.33 -27.90
CA ASP A 109 5.68 18.70 -28.22
C ASP A 109 5.88 19.02 -29.71
N ALA A 110 6.96 18.53 -30.33
CA ALA A 110 7.19 18.64 -31.77
C ALA A 110 6.05 17.98 -32.58
N VAL A 111 5.57 16.79 -32.19
CA VAL A 111 4.43 16.14 -32.86
C VAL A 111 3.16 16.98 -32.72
N LYS A 112 2.90 17.55 -31.53
CA LYS A 112 1.72 18.39 -31.29
C LYS A 112 1.77 19.72 -32.04
N LYS A 113 2.96 20.25 -32.32
CA LYS A 113 3.18 21.46 -33.11
C LYS A 113 3.06 21.20 -34.61
N GLU A 114 3.59 20.08 -35.10
CA GLU A 114 3.51 19.69 -36.51
C GLU A 114 2.09 19.26 -36.90
N HIS A 115 1.39 18.54 -36.02
CA HIS A 115 0.08 17.96 -36.32
C HIS A 115 -1.02 18.47 -35.41
N ASN A 116 -2.11 18.98 -36.00
CA ASN A 116 -3.33 19.26 -35.25
C ASN A 116 -4.11 17.95 -35.01
N ILE A 117 -3.78 17.28 -33.91
CA ILE A 117 -4.37 15.98 -33.52
C ILE A 117 -5.90 16.03 -33.45
N LYS A 118 -6.49 17.16 -33.03
CA LYS A 118 -7.94 17.31 -32.95
C LYS A 118 -8.58 17.25 -34.34
N VAL A 119 -7.98 17.91 -35.32
CA VAL A 119 -8.44 17.94 -36.71
C VAL A 119 -8.29 16.56 -37.36
N LEU A 120 -7.14 15.89 -37.16
CA LEU A 120 -6.92 14.53 -37.70
C LEU A 120 -8.01 13.55 -37.25
N ARG A 121 -8.38 13.58 -35.96
CA ARG A 121 -9.43 12.72 -35.41
C ARG A 121 -10.83 13.08 -35.92
N GLN A 122 -11.10 14.38 -36.10
CA GLN A 122 -12.36 14.83 -36.69
C GLN A 122 -12.49 14.34 -38.14
N ASN A 123 -11.43 14.46 -38.93
CA ASN A 123 -11.38 13.98 -40.31
C ASN A 123 -11.60 12.47 -40.39
N GLU A 124 -10.90 11.69 -39.56
CA GLU A 124 -11.11 10.23 -39.53
C GLU A 124 -12.53 9.87 -39.12
N ARG A 125 -13.14 10.59 -38.17
CA ARG A 125 -14.54 10.36 -37.79
C ARG A 125 -15.51 10.65 -38.94
N ILE A 126 -15.28 11.72 -39.69
CA ILE A 126 -16.08 12.07 -40.88
C ILE A 126 -15.96 10.96 -41.93
N LEU A 127 -14.74 10.51 -42.22
CA LEU A 127 -14.49 9.43 -43.19
C LEU A 127 -15.11 8.11 -42.75
N ASN A 128 -15.03 7.75 -41.47
CA ASN A 128 -15.67 6.56 -40.92
C ASN A 128 -17.20 6.62 -41.08
N ASN A 129 -17.81 7.77 -40.82
CA ASN A 129 -19.25 7.95 -40.99
C ASN A 129 -19.66 7.83 -42.47
N LYS A 130 -18.90 8.41 -43.40
CA LYS A 130 -19.15 8.25 -44.84
C LYS A 130 -19.01 6.79 -45.28
N GLN A 131 -17.95 6.12 -44.84
CA GLN A 131 -17.70 4.72 -45.17
C GLN A 131 -18.79 3.79 -44.64
N ASN A 132 -19.30 4.04 -43.42
CA ASN A 132 -20.40 3.27 -42.86
C ASN A 132 -21.68 3.44 -43.68
N LYS A 133 -21.99 4.65 -44.14
CA LYS A 133 -23.14 4.89 -45.04
C LYS A 133 -22.99 4.09 -46.33
N ILE A 134 -21.85 4.18 -47.00
CA ILE A 134 -21.59 3.44 -48.25
C ILE A 134 -21.65 1.93 -48.05
N ASN A 135 -21.11 1.42 -46.94
CA ASN A 135 -21.18 -0.01 -46.64
C ASN A 135 -22.62 -0.49 -46.43
N ASN A 136 -23.48 0.34 -45.82
CA ASN A 136 -24.90 0.04 -45.68
C ASN A 136 -25.59 -0.01 -47.05
N GLU A 137 -25.30 0.97 -47.93
CA GLU A 137 -25.82 0.97 -49.32
C GLU A 137 -25.34 -0.27 -50.09
N LEU A 138 -24.07 -0.64 -49.96
CA LEU A 138 -23.52 -1.86 -50.57
C LEU A 138 -24.20 -3.14 -50.05
N SER A 139 -24.53 -3.20 -48.75
CA SER A 139 -25.26 -4.34 -48.17
C SER A 139 -26.68 -4.40 -48.74
N TYR A 140 -27.38 -3.27 -48.74
CA TYR A 140 -28.73 -3.15 -49.27
C TYR A 140 -28.80 -3.56 -50.74
N LEU A 141 -27.86 -3.12 -51.57
CA LEU A 141 -27.80 -3.51 -52.98
C LEU A 141 -27.52 -5.01 -53.17
N ARG A 142 -26.67 -5.63 -52.33
CA ARG A 142 -26.41 -7.08 -52.40
C ARG A 142 -27.62 -7.91 -52.00
N GLU A 143 -28.30 -7.51 -50.93
CA GLU A 143 -29.48 -8.20 -50.40
C GLU A 143 -30.63 -8.16 -51.40
N ASN A 144 -30.79 -7.05 -52.14
CA ASN A 144 -31.87 -6.88 -53.10
C ASN A 144 -31.50 -7.28 -54.53
N TYR A 145 -30.24 -7.66 -54.80
CA TYR A 145 -29.78 -7.99 -56.16
C TYR A 145 -30.59 -9.12 -56.81
N ASN A 146 -30.82 -10.20 -56.07
CA ASN A 146 -31.60 -11.34 -56.56
C ASN A 146 -33.07 -10.94 -56.79
N THR A 147 -33.64 -10.12 -55.92
CA THR A 147 -35.01 -9.61 -56.06
C THR A 147 -35.17 -8.78 -57.33
N VAL A 148 -34.24 -7.85 -57.60
CA VAL A 148 -34.23 -7.09 -58.86
C VAL A 148 -34.11 -8.01 -60.08
N LEU A 149 -33.27 -9.05 -60.00
CA LEU A 149 -33.10 -10.00 -61.08
C LEU A 149 -34.39 -10.81 -61.34
N PHE A 150 -35.08 -11.24 -60.28
CA PHE A 150 -36.37 -11.91 -60.39
C PHE A 150 -37.45 -10.99 -61.00
N GLU A 151 -37.54 -9.73 -60.56
CA GLU A 151 -38.46 -8.74 -61.13
C GLU A 151 -38.22 -8.51 -62.63
N LYS A 152 -36.94 -8.52 -63.06
CA LYS A 152 -36.57 -8.46 -64.48
C LYS A 152 -37.05 -9.70 -65.25
N MET A 153 -36.82 -10.89 -64.69
CA MET A 153 -37.21 -12.16 -65.34
C MET A 153 -38.72 -12.33 -65.44
N SER A 154 -39.49 -11.75 -64.51
CA SER A 154 -40.95 -11.79 -64.51
C SER A 154 -41.60 -10.69 -65.37
N ALA A 155 -40.81 -9.84 -66.04
CA ALA A 155 -41.29 -8.68 -66.79
C ALA A 155 -42.20 -7.75 -65.96
N GLN A 156 -41.94 -7.66 -64.65
CA GLN A 156 -42.69 -6.79 -63.75
C GLN A 156 -42.41 -5.32 -64.08
N LYS A 157 -43.48 -4.52 -64.17
CA LYS A 157 -43.35 -3.08 -64.39
C LYS A 157 -42.75 -2.41 -63.16
N SER A 158 -41.88 -1.43 -63.38
CA SER A 158 -41.12 -0.74 -62.33
C SER A 158 -42.00 -0.01 -61.30
N ASP A 159 -43.19 0.45 -61.70
CA ASP A 159 -44.20 1.06 -60.82
C ASP A 159 -44.77 0.10 -59.76
N LYS A 160 -44.53 -1.21 -59.93
CA LYS A 160 -44.93 -2.26 -59.00
C LYS A 160 -43.76 -2.89 -58.26
N SER A 161 -42.54 -2.38 -58.38
CA SER A 161 -41.39 -2.93 -57.66
C SER A 161 -41.59 -2.81 -56.15
N ILE A 162 -41.19 -3.84 -55.40
CA ILE A 162 -41.22 -3.82 -53.92
C ILE A 162 -39.95 -3.22 -53.33
N ILE A 163 -38.98 -2.86 -54.18
CA ILE A 163 -37.67 -2.34 -53.81
C ILE A 163 -37.72 -0.81 -53.77
N LYS A 164 -37.13 -0.22 -52.73
CA LYS A 164 -37.11 1.24 -52.51
C LYS A 164 -35.93 1.90 -53.25
N ASP A 165 -35.97 3.23 -53.37
CA ASP A 165 -34.86 4.10 -53.77
C ASP A 165 -34.43 4.07 -55.25
N ASP A 166 -35.42 3.96 -56.15
CA ASP A 166 -35.22 4.02 -57.61
C ASP A 166 -34.15 3.01 -58.08
N ILE A 167 -34.20 1.79 -57.54
CA ILE A 167 -33.30 0.70 -57.90
C ILE A 167 -34.02 -0.19 -58.89
N SER A 168 -33.42 -0.39 -60.06
CA SER A 168 -33.98 -1.17 -61.15
C SER A 168 -32.95 -2.14 -61.72
N SER A 169 -33.42 -3.01 -62.61
CA SER A 169 -32.58 -3.99 -63.29
C SER A 169 -31.53 -3.38 -64.20
N GLU A 170 -31.71 -2.12 -64.56
CA GLU A 170 -30.83 -1.34 -65.43
C GLU A 170 -29.73 -0.64 -64.62
N ASN A 171 -30.04 -0.14 -63.41
CA ASN A 171 -29.13 0.73 -62.66
C ASN A 171 -28.46 0.08 -61.44
N ILE A 172 -28.92 -1.07 -60.95
CA ILE A 172 -28.40 -1.71 -59.73
C ILE A 172 -26.89 -2.01 -59.80
N LYS A 173 -26.42 -2.51 -60.96
CA LYS A 173 -25.01 -2.83 -61.18
C LYS A 173 -24.14 -1.57 -61.23
N GLU A 174 -24.65 -0.51 -61.85
CA GLU A 174 -23.96 0.77 -61.94
C GLU A 174 -23.85 1.45 -60.57
N LYS A 175 -24.95 1.51 -59.81
CA LYS A 175 -24.97 2.01 -58.41
C LYS A 175 -24.02 1.19 -57.52
N TYR A 176 -24.04 -0.14 -57.63
CA TYR A 176 -23.14 -1.00 -56.86
C TYR A 176 -21.66 -0.73 -57.16
N ASN A 177 -21.29 -0.65 -58.44
CA ASN A 177 -19.92 -0.37 -58.84
C ASN A 177 -19.48 1.03 -58.39
N SER A 178 -20.35 2.04 -58.52
CA SER A 178 -20.10 3.41 -58.05
C SER A 178 -19.79 3.47 -56.55
N TYR A 179 -20.62 2.81 -55.72
CA TYR A 179 -20.35 2.73 -54.28
C TYR A 179 -19.10 1.93 -53.93
N LEU A 180 -18.77 0.91 -54.73
CA LEU A 180 -17.55 0.12 -54.53
C LEU A 180 -16.30 0.99 -54.80
N GLU A 181 -16.31 1.77 -55.89
CA GLU A 181 -15.26 2.75 -56.19
C GLU A 181 -15.14 3.84 -55.11
N GLU A 182 -16.27 4.36 -54.64
CA GLU A 182 -16.29 5.38 -53.58
C GLU A 182 -15.75 4.82 -52.25
N ASN A 183 -16.11 3.58 -51.89
CA ASN A 183 -15.57 2.91 -50.71
C ASN A 183 -14.04 2.72 -50.81
N GLU A 184 -13.53 2.32 -51.98
CA GLU A 184 -12.09 2.20 -52.21
C GLU A 184 -11.38 3.55 -52.14
N LYS A 185 -11.98 4.63 -52.65
CA LYS A 185 -11.47 6.00 -52.48
C LYS A 185 -11.38 6.39 -50.99
N LEU A 186 -12.44 6.17 -50.21
CA LEU A 186 -12.44 6.45 -48.76
C LEU A 186 -11.41 5.62 -47.99
N LYS A 187 -11.23 4.34 -48.35
CA LYS A 187 -10.17 3.50 -47.75
C LYS A 187 -8.78 4.08 -48.03
N LYS A 188 -8.52 4.51 -49.26
CA LYS A 188 -7.25 5.15 -49.64
C LYS A 188 -7.04 6.47 -48.90
N GLU A 189 -8.07 7.32 -48.80
CA GLU A 189 -7.99 8.58 -48.04
C GLU A 189 -7.64 8.34 -46.57
N LYS A 190 -8.33 7.38 -45.92
CA LYS A 190 -8.02 7.00 -44.53
C LYS A 190 -6.60 6.48 -44.38
N GLN A 191 -6.13 5.67 -45.34
CA GLN A 191 -4.77 5.14 -45.31
C GLN A 191 -3.75 6.26 -45.51
N ASN A 192 -4.02 7.24 -46.38
CA ASN A 192 -3.15 8.38 -46.63
C ASN A 192 -3.00 9.25 -45.38
N ILE A 193 -4.09 9.62 -44.71
CA ILE A 193 -4.05 10.39 -43.46
C ILE A 193 -3.19 9.69 -42.40
N ARG A 194 -3.36 8.37 -42.26
CA ARG A 194 -2.56 7.58 -41.31
C ARG A 194 -1.08 7.55 -41.73
N LYS A 195 -0.80 7.34 -43.01
CA LYS A 195 0.56 7.33 -43.56
C LYS A 195 1.25 8.67 -43.33
N GLU A 196 0.63 9.78 -43.73
CA GLU A 196 1.15 11.14 -43.54
C GLU A 196 1.54 11.40 -42.08
N PHE A 197 0.69 11.02 -41.13
CA PHE A 197 1.01 11.12 -39.71
C PHE A 197 2.19 10.21 -39.33
N THR A 198 2.13 8.92 -39.67
CA THR A 198 3.17 7.94 -39.30
C THR A 198 4.52 8.22 -39.94
N ASP A 199 4.52 8.80 -41.13
CA ASP A 199 5.71 9.06 -41.92
C ASP A 199 6.36 10.40 -41.64
N SER A 200 5.64 11.27 -40.92
CA SER A 200 6.15 12.56 -40.48
C SER A 200 7.43 12.43 -39.65
N LYS A 201 8.29 13.43 -39.78
CA LYS A 201 9.61 13.44 -39.14
C LYS A 201 9.48 13.39 -37.62
N SER A 202 8.61 14.20 -37.02
CA SER A 202 8.43 14.24 -35.56
C SER A 202 7.96 12.91 -34.98
N VAL A 203 7.04 12.20 -35.65
CA VAL A 203 6.51 10.91 -35.18
C VAL A 203 7.58 9.82 -35.28
N LYS A 204 8.33 9.76 -36.38
CA LYS A 204 9.45 8.82 -36.54
C LYS A 204 10.55 9.05 -35.50
N GLU A 205 10.92 10.31 -35.25
CA GLU A 205 11.91 10.66 -34.24
C GLU A 205 11.46 10.33 -32.81
N LEU A 206 10.19 10.61 -32.47
CA LEU A 206 9.62 10.23 -31.17
C LEU A 206 9.66 8.71 -30.97
N ASN A 207 9.20 7.96 -31.96
CA ASN A 207 9.14 6.51 -31.89
C ASN A 207 10.56 5.90 -31.79
N ALA A 208 11.52 6.40 -32.58
CA ALA A 208 12.92 5.98 -32.49
C ALA A 208 13.52 6.26 -31.11
N PHE A 209 13.35 7.48 -30.58
CA PHE A 209 13.89 7.85 -29.28
C PHE A 209 13.31 6.99 -28.15
N VAL A 210 12.00 6.75 -28.17
CA VAL A 210 11.34 5.88 -27.19
C VAL A 210 11.87 4.46 -27.29
N ASN A 211 11.96 3.88 -28.49
CA ASN A 211 12.41 2.49 -28.66
C ASN A 211 13.85 2.28 -28.18
N ILE A 212 14.76 3.24 -28.42
CA ILE A 212 16.14 3.19 -27.96
C ILE A 212 16.22 3.23 -26.43
N ASN A 213 15.48 4.14 -25.79
CA ASN A 213 15.62 4.41 -24.35
C ASN A 213 14.68 3.58 -23.47
N LYS A 214 13.64 2.94 -24.03
CA LYS A 214 12.55 2.30 -23.27
C LYS A 214 13.04 1.26 -22.27
N LYS A 215 13.92 0.35 -22.70
CA LYS A 215 14.41 -0.73 -21.83
C LYS A 215 15.16 -0.14 -20.62
N GLN A 216 16.09 0.76 -20.89
CA GLN A 216 16.91 1.38 -19.85
C GLN A 216 16.07 2.22 -18.88
N ILE A 217 15.15 3.04 -19.38
CA ILE A 217 14.26 3.84 -18.52
C ILE A 217 13.39 2.94 -17.61
N LEU A 218 12.83 1.85 -18.15
CA LEU A 218 12.00 0.93 -17.37
C LEU A 218 12.82 0.18 -16.32
N ASP A 219 14.04 -0.23 -16.64
CA ASP A 219 14.95 -0.89 -15.71
C ASP A 219 15.42 0.07 -14.61
N ASP A 220 15.74 1.32 -14.96
CA ASP A 220 16.09 2.38 -14.01
C ASP A 220 14.91 2.69 -13.08
N TYR A 221 13.70 2.85 -13.61
CA TYR A 221 12.48 3.05 -12.82
C TYR A 221 12.25 1.90 -11.84
N LYS A 222 12.40 0.65 -12.29
CA LYS A 222 12.23 -0.54 -11.44
C LYS A 222 13.28 -0.59 -10.33
N THR A 223 14.54 -0.26 -10.65
CA THR A 223 15.65 -0.24 -9.71
C THR A 223 15.47 0.87 -8.66
N GLN A 224 15.16 2.08 -9.10
CA GLN A 224 14.88 3.22 -8.21
C GLN A 224 13.63 2.97 -7.36
N SER A 225 12.59 2.34 -7.89
CA SER A 225 11.38 2.01 -7.15
C SER A 225 11.64 1.03 -6.01
N LYS A 226 12.47 0.00 -6.24
CA LYS A 226 12.90 -0.92 -5.17
C LYS A 226 13.73 -0.20 -4.11
N SER A 227 14.69 0.62 -4.54
CA SER A 227 15.54 1.39 -3.62
C SER A 227 14.72 2.39 -2.79
N TYR A 228 13.78 3.10 -3.41
CA TYR A 228 12.88 4.03 -2.74
C TYR A 228 12.01 3.34 -1.69
N ALA A 229 11.45 2.17 -2.02
CA ALA A 229 10.62 1.42 -1.09
C ALA A 229 11.39 0.98 0.16
N LEU A 230 12.66 0.57 0.01
CA LEU A 230 13.55 0.30 1.15
C LEU A 230 13.89 1.56 1.95
N LYS A 231 14.31 2.64 1.27
CA LYS A 231 14.67 3.92 1.90
C LYS A 231 13.51 4.49 2.72
N LYS A 232 12.30 4.44 2.17
CA LYS A 232 11.06 4.89 2.82
C LYS A 232 10.85 4.22 4.18
N GLU A 233 10.96 2.90 4.23
CA GLU A 233 10.78 2.16 5.48
C GLU A 233 11.93 2.39 6.47
N LEU A 234 13.17 2.46 5.99
CA LEU A 234 14.32 2.76 6.85
C LEU A 234 14.21 4.15 7.49
N ILE A 235 13.80 5.17 6.74
CA ILE A 235 13.60 6.53 7.25
C ILE A 235 12.43 6.57 8.24
N THR A 236 11.36 5.83 7.96
CA THR A 236 10.24 5.68 8.90
C THR A 236 10.72 5.12 10.24
N LEU A 237 11.58 4.09 10.22
CA LEU A 237 12.16 3.52 11.44
C LEU A 237 13.14 4.48 12.12
N ILE A 238 14.02 5.16 11.38
CA ILE A 238 14.95 6.16 11.93
C ILE A 238 14.19 7.31 12.60
N PHE A 239 13.04 7.71 12.06
CA PHE A 239 12.17 8.72 12.66
C PHE A 239 11.49 8.21 13.95
N LEU A 240 10.97 6.98 13.94
CA LEU A 240 10.22 6.41 15.07
C LEU A 240 11.11 5.94 16.22
N LEU A 241 12.32 5.47 15.95
CA LEU A 241 13.19 4.84 16.93
C LEU A 241 13.64 5.79 18.05
N PRO A 242 14.06 7.04 17.79
CA PRO A 242 14.35 8.02 18.83
C PRO A 242 13.13 8.30 19.72
N LEU A 243 11.96 8.45 19.12
CA LEU A 243 10.72 8.71 19.85
C LEU A 243 10.34 7.52 20.74
N PHE A 244 10.48 6.30 20.22
CA PHE A 244 10.26 5.07 20.98
C PHE A 244 11.24 4.95 22.15
N LEU A 245 12.54 5.13 21.92
CA LEU A 245 13.56 5.03 22.96
C LEU A 245 13.36 6.08 24.05
N LEU A 246 13.04 7.33 23.67
CA LEU A 246 12.76 8.41 24.62
C LEU A 246 11.52 8.11 25.45
N SER A 247 10.41 7.73 24.81
CA SER A 247 9.16 7.40 25.50
C SER A 247 9.33 6.19 26.41
N PHE A 248 10.05 5.17 25.97
CA PHE A 248 10.37 3.98 26.77
C PHE A 248 11.27 4.31 27.98
N TYR A 249 12.28 5.17 27.80
CA TYR A 249 13.13 5.63 28.88
C TYR A 249 12.33 6.41 29.93
N ILE A 250 11.49 7.36 29.50
CA ILE A 250 10.63 8.15 30.37
C ILE A 250 9.64 7.27 31.13
N MET A 251 8.99 6.33 30.43
CA MET A 251 8.10 5.33 31.04
C MET A 251 8.81 4.57 32.17
N LYS A 252 10.02 4.06 31.91
CA LYS A 252 10.81 3.31 32.91
C LYS A 252 11.21 4.19 34.10
N ARG A 253 11.55 5.46 33.85
CA ARG A 253 11.87 6.43 34.91
C ARG A 253 10.66 6.69 35.81
N TYR A 254 9.45 6.85 35.26
CA TYR A 254 8.25 7.05 36.07
C TYR A 254 7.81 5.82 36.83
N LEU A 255 8.03 4.62 36.28
CA LEU A 255 7.85 3.38 37.02
C LEU A 255 8.77 3.33 38.25
N LYS A 256 10.06 3.65 38.08
CA LYS A 256 11.04 3.66 39.18
C LYS A 256 10.71 4.71 40.25
N ASN A 257 10.26 5.89 39.84
CA ASN A 257 9.96 7.01 40.73
C ASN A 257 8.53 6.98 41.33
N GLU A 258 7.83 5.85 41.21
CA GLU A 258 6.47 5.65 41.71
C GLU A 258 5.43 6.70 41.22
N LYS A 259 5.63 7.30 40.03
CA LYS A 259 4.69 8.29 39.47
C LYS A 259 3.60 7.60 38.63
N TYR A 260 2.52 7.17 39.29
CA TYR A 260 1.44 6.34 38.75
C TYR A 260 0.81 6.88 37.47
N THR A 261 0.24 8.08 37.52
CA THR A 261 -0.49 8.68 36.39
C THR A 261 0.40 8.87 35.16
N LEU A 262 1.65 9.33 35.37
CA LEU A 262 2.63 9.54 34.29
C LEU A 262 3.12 8.21 33.69
N TYR A 263 3.32 7.17 34.51
CA TYR A 263 3.67 5.85 34.00
C TYR A 263 2.59 5.29 33.05
N VAL A 264 1.31 5.38 33.43
CA VAL A 264 0.21 4.89 32.58
C VAL A 264 0.13 5.69 31.27
N MET A 265 0.30 7.01 31.33
CA MET A 265 0.32 7.86 30.14
C MET A 265 1.42 7.43 29.16
N PHE A 266 2.67 7.36 29.60
CA PHE A 266 3.80 7.00 28.74
C PHE A 266 3.78 5.53 28.30
N LYS A 267 3.25 4.61 29.11
CA LYS A 267 3.01 3.21 28.70
C LYS A 267 2.11 3.14 27.46
N ASN A 268 1.04 3.92 27.44
CA ASN A 268 0.14 3.97 26.28
C ASN A 268 0.81 4.60 25.06
N ILE A 269 1.56 5.69 25.24
CA ILE A 269 2.33 6.32 24.15
C ILE A 269 3.32 5.34 23.53
N VAL A 270 4.05 4.56 24.34
CA VAL A 270 4.97 3.51 23.84
C VAL A 270 4.22 2.50 22.95
N VAL A 271 3.02 2.06 23.36
CA VAL A 271 2.20 1.14 22.57
C VAL A 271 1.77 1.77 21.24
N VAL A 272 1.33 3.04 21.26
CA VAL A 272 0.92 3.77 20.05
C VAL A 272 2.07 3.89 19.05
N ILE A 273 3.28 4.20 19.52
CA ILE A 273 4.50 4.28 18.67
C ILE A 273 4.91 2.90 18.16
N LEU A 274 4.70 1.84 18.93
CA LEU A 274 5.09 0.48 18.56
C LEU A 274 4.29 -0.05 17.35
N ILE A 275 3.03 0.35 17.19
CA ILE A 275 2.17 -0.08 16.08
C ILE A 275 2.82 0.18 14.70
N PRO A 276 3.15 1.43 14.32
CA PRO A 276 3.79 1.70 13.02
C PRO A 276 5.19 1.08 12.90
N ILE A 277 5.95 0.96 14.01
CA ILE A 277 7.26 0.27 13.99
C ILE A 277 7.10 -1.19 13.56
N VAL A 278 6.16 -1.92 14.17
CA VAL A 278 5.93 -3.34 13.85
C VAL A 278 5.51 -3.50 12.39
N ILE A 279 4.60 -2.65 11.90
CA ILE A 279 4.15 -2.68 10.50
C ILE A 279 5.33 -2.43 9.54
N SER A 280 6.17 -1.43 9.82
CA SER A 280 7.32 -1.10 8.99
C SER A 280 8.38 -2.20 8.99
N VAL A 281 8.67 -2.80 10.14
CA VAL A 281 9.57 -3.96 10.25
C VAL A 281 9.04 -5.16 9.46
N LEU A 282 7.75 -5.48 9.56
CA LEU A 282 7.15 -6.57 8.78
C LEU A 282 7.25 -6.31 7.26
N THR A 283 7.03 -5.07 6.84
CA THR A 283 7.15 -4.66 5.44
C THR A 283 8.59 -4.79 4.94
N LEU A 284 9.58 -4.39 5.74
CA LEU A 284 11.00 -4.58 5.43
C LEU A 284 11.38 -6.05 5.33
N ILE A 285 10.95 -6.88 6.28
CA ILE A 285 11.20 -8.32 6.23
C ILE A 285 10.64 -8.90 4.93
N TYR A 286 9.39 -8.57 4.57
CA TYR A 286 8.77 -9.04 3.33
C TYR A 286 9.53 -8.57 2.08
N MET A 287 10.06 -7.35 2.07
CA MET A 287 10.78 -6.78 0.93
C MET A 287 12.22 -7.33 0.79
N LEU A 288 12.90 -7.55 1.92
CA LEU A 288 14.28 -8.06 1.96
C LEU A 288 14.35 -9.57 1.78
N LEU A 289 13.25 -10.29 2.04
CA LEU A 289 13.17 -11.73 1.85
C LEU A 289 13.46 -12.07 0.38
N PRO A 290 14.64 -12.64 0.06
CA PRO A 290 15.04 -12.83 -1.32
C PRO A 290 14.27 -14.01 -1.89
N LYS A 291 13.21 -13.73 -2.64
CA LYS A 291 12.40 -14.76 -3.32
C LYS A 291 13.26 -15.71 -4.14
N VAL A 292 14.30 -15.18 -4.80
CA VAL A 292 15.26 -15.94 -5.61
C VAL A 292 16.17 -16.83 -4.74
N PHE A 293 16.57 -16.39 -3.54
CA PHE A 293 17.37 -17.23 -2.64
C PHE A 293 16.54 -18.42 -2.16
N LEU A 294 15.31 -18.17 -1.71
CA LEU A 294 14.40 -19.23 -1.30
C LEU A 294 14.11 -20.20 -2.45
N GLU A 295 13.88 -19.70 -3.65
CA GLU A 295 13.67 -20.52 -4.84
C GLU A 295 14.91 -21.38 -5.18
N LYS A 296 16.12 -20.80 -5.15
CA LYS A 296 17.37 -21.55 -5.40
C LYS A 296 17.65 -22.59 -4.33
N VAL A 297 17.43 -22.26 -3.06
CA VAL A 297 17.56 -23.21 -1.95
C VAL A 297 16.56 -24.35 -2.14
N LEU A 298 15.27 -24.04 -2.37
CA LEU A 298 14.26 -25.06 -2.62
C LEU A 298 14.64 -25.94 -3.82
N LYS A 299 15.05 -25.34 -4.94
CA LYS A 299 15.46 -26.06 -6.16
C LYS A 299 16.63 -27.00 -5.90
N PHE A 300 17.66 -26.57 -5.15
CA PHE A 300 18.79 -27.43 -4.76
C PHE A 300 18.33 -28.69 -4.02
N PHE A 301 17.38 -28.57 -3.09
CA PHE A 301 16.87 -29.74 -2.36
C PHE A 301 15.85 -30.57 -3.17
N TYR A 302 15.15 -29.97 -4.14
CA TYR A 302 14.36 -30.70 -5.13
C TYR A 302 15.24 -31.55 -6.05
N GLU A 303 16.38 -31.02 -6.50
CA GLU A 303 17.36 -31.75 -7.34
C GLU A 303 17.99 -32.95 -6.61
N ILE A 304 18.05 -32.90 -5.28
CA ILE A 304 18.52 -34.02 -4.44
C ILE A 304 17.40 -35.04 -4.16
N GLU A 305 16.17 -34.81 -4.67
CA GLU A 305 14.96 -35.61 -4.39
C GLU A 305 14.56 -35.64 -2.90
N VAL A 306 15.09 -34.71 -2.09
CA VAL A 306 14.79 -34.61 -0.66
C VAL A 306 14.32 -33.18 -0.29
N PRO A 307 13.22 -32.68 -0.90
CA PRO A 307 12.74 -31.31 -0.65
C PRO A 307 12.30 -31.08 0.79
N PHE A 308 11.94 -32.14 1.53
CA PHE A 308 11.45 -32.03 2.90
C PHE A 308 12.55 -31.61 3.90
N VAL A 309 13.83 -31.85 3.60
CA VAL A 309 14.96 -31.54 4.50
C VAL A 309 15.13 -30.03 4.72
N VAL A 310 14.75 -29.20 3.75
CA VAL A 310 14.73 -27.74 3.91
C VAL A 310 13.88 -27.32 5.08
N TYR A 311 12.71 -27.94 5.25
CA TYR A 311 11.80 -27.61 6.33
C TYR A 311 12.41 -27.98 7.69
N TYR A 312 13.12 -29.11 7.79
CA TYR A 312 13.82 -29.47 9.03
C TYR A 312 14.93 -28.47 9.39
N PHE A 313 15.76 -28.05 8.43
CA PHE A 313 16.77 -27.02 8.68
C PHE A 313 16.17 -25.67 9.04
N ALA A 314 15.09 -25.27 8.36
CA ALA A 314 14.38 -24.03 8.68
C ALA A 314 13.82 -24.06 10.11
N ILE A 315 13.16 -25.16 10.50
CA ILE A 315 12.65 -25.36 11.86
C ILE A 315 13.80 -25.29 12.87
N ALA A 316 14.88 -26.04 12.65
CA ALA A 316 16.04 -26.04 13.55
C ALA A 316 16.63 -24.64 13.70
N PHE A 317 16.86 -23.93 12.61
CA PHE A 317 17.37 -22.55 12.61
C PHE A 317 16.47 -21.62 13.43
N PHE A 318 15.16 -21.63 13.18
CA PHE A 318 14.22 -20.80 13.93
C PHE A 318 14.17 -21.17 15.42
N VAL A 319 14.21 -22.46 15.77
CA VAL A 319 14.26 -22.91 17.17
C VAL A 319 15.51 -22.40 17.87
N PHE A 320 16.69 -22.47 17.23
CA PHE A 320 17.93 -21.94 17.80
C PHE A 320 17.89 -20.41 17.97
N VAL A 321 17.48 -19.68 16.93
CA VAL A 321 17.42 -18.21 16.95
C VAL A 321 16.41 -17.72 17.99
N PHE A 322 15.17 -18.20 17.94
CA PHE A 322 14.13 -17.80 18.89
C PHE A 322 14.43 -18.32 20.29
N GLY A 323 14.97 -19.53 20.43
CA GLY A 323 15.41 -20.07 21.73
C GLY A 323 16.44 -19.17 22.40
N TYR A 324 17.48 -18.77 21.67
CA TYR A 324 18.49 -17.83 22.17
C TYR A 324 17.89 -16.46 22.55
N LEU A 325 17.05 -15.89 21.67
CA LEU A 325 16.38 -14.61 21.94
C LEU A 325 15.49 -14.67 23.18
N ILE A 326 14.68 -15.72 23.31
CA ILE A 326 13.79 -15.94 24.46
C ILE A 326 14.62 -16.04 25.74
N VAL A 327 15.68 -16.87 25.77
CA VAL A 327 16.54 -17.03 26.94
C VAL A 327 17.16 -15.70 27.35
N LYS A 328 17.68 -14.93 26.39
CA LYS A 328 18.31 -13.62 26.63
C LYS A 328 17.31 -12.60 27.18
N ILE A 329 16.12 -12.51 26.59
CA ILE A 329 15.04 -11.62 27.03
C ILE A 329 14.57 -12.02 28.44
N GLN A 330 14.35 -13.32 28.68
CA GLN A 330 13.91 -13.84 29.98
C GLN A 330 14.95 -13.61 31.09
N LYS A 331 16.24 -13.76 30.80
CA LYS A 331 17.31 -13.44 31.78
C LYS A 331 17.27 -11.96 32.15
N ARG A 332 17.23 -11.06 31.16
CA ARG A 332 17.16 -9.61 31.37
C ARG A 332 15.88 -9.19 32.10
N PHE A 333 14.75 -9.83 31.81
CA PHE A 333 13.49 -9.58 32.49
C PHE A 333 13.57 -9.92 33.98
N ARG A 334 14.08 -11.11 34.33
CA ARG A 334 14.27 -11.56 35.73
C ARG A 334 15.18 -10.61 36.51
N GLU A 335 16.28 -10.16 35.93
CA GLU A 335 17.20 -9.20 36.58
C GLU A 335 16.55 -7.83 36.84
N ASN A 336 15.69 -7.35 35.93
CA ASN A 336 14.97 -6.09 36.13
C ASN A 336 13.83 -6.24 37.13
N GLN A 337 13.14 -7.39 37.19
CA GLN A 337 12.13 -7.65 38.21
C GLN A 337 12.71 -7.59 39.61
N LYS A 338 13.88 -8.21 39.84
CA LYS A 338 14.59 -8.11 41.13
C LYS A 338 14.81 -6.67 41.59
N LYS A 339 15.12 -5.75 40.66
CA LYS A 339 15.32 -4.31 40.96
C LYS A 339 14.01 -3.55 41.24
N LEU A 340 12.86 -4.16 40.96
CA LEU A 340 11.52 -3.58 41.11
C LEU A 340 10.69 -4.28 42.19
N GLU A 341 11.21 -5.29 42.89
CA GLU A 341 10.52 -6.04 43.95
C GLU A 341 10.04 -5.13 45.10
N GLU A 342 10.77 -4.07 45.40
CA GLU A 342 10.43 -3.10 46.46
C GLU A 342 9.51 -1.97 45.99
N ASN A 343 9.22 -1.90 44.69
CA ASN A 343 8.44 -0.82 44.11
C ASN A 343 6.94 -0.99 44.42
N SER A 344 6.32 0.02 45.03
CA SER A 344 4.92 -0.06 45.42
C SER A 344 3.95 -0.09 44.23
N ILE A 345 4.35 0.42 43.06
CA ILE A 345 3.62 0.20 41.81
C ILE A 345 3.61 -1.31 41.55
N SER A 346 4.76 -1.93 41.30
CA SER A 346 4.84 -3.36 40.92
C SER A 346 4.17 -4.32 41.92
N ASN A 347 4.25 -4.04 43.22
CA ASN A 347 3.57 -4.82 44.25
C ASN A 347 2.04 -4.72 44.17
N THR A 348 1.52 -3.51 43.95
CA THR A 348 0.08 -3.29 43.78
C THR A 348 -0.44 -3.94 42.48
N GLU A 349 0.33 -3.89 41.38
CA GLU A 349 -0.02 -4.58 40.14
C GLU A 349 -0.17 -6.08 40.34
N SER A 350 0.78 -6.65 41.08
CA SER A 350 0.86 -8.09 41.34
C SER A 350 -0.33 -8.57 42.16
N TYR A 351 -0.69 -7.82 43.20
CA TYR A 351 -1.90 -8.08 43.99
C TYR A 351 -3.17 -8.07 43.15
N ASN A 352 -3.37 -7.03 42.34
CA ASN A 352 -4.59 -6.87 41.52
C ASN A 352 -4.76 -7.93 40.43
N LYS A 353 -3.64 -8.45 39.91
CA LYS A 353 -3.62 -9.53 38.92
C LYS A 353 -3.62 -10.91 39.56
N SER A 354 -3.62 -11.00 40.90
CA SER A 354 -3.50 -12.25 41.64
C SER A 354 -2.26 -13.05 41.19
N ILE A 355 -1.11 -12.37 41.11
CA ILE A 355 0.19 -12.96 40.78
C ILE A 355 1.19 -12.67 41.89
N CYS A 356 2.14 -13.57 42.11
CA CYS A 356 3.21 -13.40 43.09
C CYS A 356 4.16 -12.28 42.65
N PHE A 357 4.48 -11.33 43.53
CA PHE A 357 5.40 -10.24 43.20
C PHE A 357 6.81 -10.72 42.82
N LYS A 358 7.26 -11.86 43.38
CA LYS A 358 8.62 -12.39 43.19
C LYS A 358 8.79 -13.23 41.92
N CYS A 359 7.80 -14.06 41.58
CA CYS A 359 7.90 -14.99 40.44
C CYS A 359 6.83 -14.78 39.36
N SER A 360 5.89 -13.85 39.56
CA SER A 360 4.78 -13.54 38.64
C SER A 360 3.83 -14.70 38.31
N ASN A 361 3.96 -15.86 38.98
CA ASN A 361 2.99 -16.94 38.87
C ASN A 361 1.68 -16.58 39.56
N LYS A 362 0.57 -17.11 39.05
CA LYS A 362 -0.76 -16.88 39.64
C LYS A 362 -0.81 -17.41 41.06
N VAL A 363 -1.33 -16.62 41.98
CA VAL A 363 -1.53 -16.96 43.39
C VAL A 363 -2.89 -16.45 43.85
N ASP A 364 -3.47 -17.11 44.84
CA ASP A 364 -4.68 -16.65 45.48
C ASP A 364 -4.34 -16.03 46.85
N TYR A 365 -4.35 -14.71 46.93
CA TYR A 365 -4.05 -13.99 48.17
C TYR A 365 -5.08 -14.21 49.28
N LEU A 366 -6.27 -14.75 48.99
CA LEU A 366 -7.28 -15.08 49.99
C LEU A 366 -6.93 -16.38 50.71
N ASN A 367 -6.58 -17.41 49.94
CA ASN A 367 -6.43 -18.78 50.45
C ASN A 367 -4.96 -19.20 50.68
N MET A 368 -3.99 -18.54 50.05
CA MET A 368 -2.59 -18.92 50.10
C MET A 368 -1.76 -17.98 50.98
N SER A 369 -1.04 -18.55 51.96
CA SER A 369 -0.06 -17.81 52.77
C SER A 369 1.34 -17.79 52.15
N PHE A 370 1.64 -18.74 51.25
CA PHE A 370 2.90 -18.83 50.51
C PHE A 370 2.65 -19.10 49.02
N CYS A 371 3.54 -18.59 48.17
CA CYS A 371 3.52 -18.91 46.75
C CYS A 371 4.03 -20.35 46.54
N PRO A 372 3.24 -21.24 45.92
CA PRO A 372 3.64 -22.63 45.72
C PRO A 372 4.84 -22.77 44.76
N CYS A 373 5.03 -21.81 43.85
CA CYS A 373 6.08 -21.87 42.84
C CYS A 373 7.45 -21.40 43.32
N CYS A 374 7.51 -20.46 44.28
CA CYS A 374 8.78 -19.83 44.69
C CYS A 374 8.97 -19.73 46.20
N LYS A 375 8.08 -20.36 46.99
CA LYS A 375 8.07 -20.35 48.47
C LYS A 375 7.99 -18.95 49.09
N ASN A 376 7.67 -17.94 48.30
CA ASN A 376 7.60 -16.57 48.77
C ASN A 376 6.36 -16.38 49.63
N GLU A 377 6.54 -15.89 50.85
CA GLU A 377 5.46 -15.55 51.76
C GLU A 377 4.57 -14.45 51.15
N LEU A 378 3.26 -14.72 51.08
CA LEU A 378 2.25 -13.82 50.54
C LEU A 378 1.54 -13.06 51.65
N LYS A 379 1.46 -13.63 52.86
CA LYS A 379 0.82 -13.03 54.03
C LYS A 379 1.79 -12.95 55.20
N VAL A 380 1.74 -11.85 55.95
CA VAL A 380 2.51 -11.61 57.18
C VAL A 380 1.56 -11.19 58.29
N LYS A 381 1.93 -11.39 59.56
CA LYS A 381 1.16 -10.84 60.69
C LYS A 381 1.39 -9.33 60.79
N CYS A 382 0.32 -8.56 60.92
CA CYS A 382 0.43 -7.13 61.16
C CYS A 382 0.96 -6.86 62.58
N PRO A 383 2.00 -6.02 62.74
CA PRO A 383 2.59 -5.75 64.07
C PRO A 383 1.62 -5.06 65.03
N ASN A 384 0.61 -4.34 64.53
CA ASN A 384 -0.32 -3.59 65.38
C ASN A 384 -1.60 -4.36 65.76
N CYS A 385 -2.11 -5.24 64.88
CA CYS A 385 -3.36 -5.97 65.14
C CYS A 385 -3.20 -7.50 65.22
N ASN A 386 -1.99 -8.02 65.00
CA ASN A 386 -1.63 -9.45 64.99
C ASN A 386 -2.41 -10.34 64.01
N LYS A 387 -3.32 -9.78 63.21
CA LYS A 387 -4.05 -10.49 62.14
C LYS A 387 -3.18 -10.61 60.89
N GLU A 388 -3.40 -11.67 60.12
CA GLU A 388 -2.74 -11.86 58.83
C GLU A 388 -3.09 -10.74 57.85
N THR A 389 -2.09 -10.28 57.10
CA THR A 389 -2.27 -9.29 56.05
C THR A 389 -1.29 -9.51 54.89
N ILE A 390 -1.49 -8.86 53.75
CA ILE A 390 -0.72 -9.15 52.54
C ILE A 390 0.66 -8.51 52.62
N LYS A 391 1.70 -9.32 52.40
CA LYS A 391 3.10 -8.90 52.38
C LYS A 391 3.35 -7.90 51.23
N ASN A 392 4.18 -6.89 51.46
CA ASN A 392 4.55 -5.83 50.52
C ASN A 392 3.47 -4.79 50.15
N LEU A 393 2.27 -4.85 50.76
CA LEU A 393 1.36 -3.70 50.76
C LEU A 393 1.81 -2.68 51.82
N LYS A 394 1.49 -1.40 51.61
CA LYS A 394 1.89 -0.31 52.53
C LYS A 394 1.09 -0.32 53.84
N HIS A 395 -0.18 -0.73 53.79
CA HIS A 395 -1.11 -0.70 54.91
C HIS A 395 -1.75 -2.07 55.15
N CYS A 396 -2.07 -2.37 56.40
CA CYS A 396 -2.80 -3.58 56.78
C CYS A 396 -4.27 -3.49 56.35
N TYR A 397 -4.79 -4.51 55.67
CA TYR A 397 -6.20 -4.54 55.27
C TYR A 397 -7.19 -4.73 56.44
N ASN A 398 -6.72 -5.12 57.63
CA ASN A 398 -7.57 -5.33 58.81
C ASN A 398 -7.67 -4.10 59.72
N CYS A 399 -6.59 -3.35 59.91
CA CYS A 399 -6.55 -2.22 60.84
C CYS A 399 -6.11 -0.89 60.22
N GLY A 400 -5.70 -0.87 58.94
CA GLY A 400 -5.29 0.35 58.23
C GLY A 400 -3.90 0.87 58.58
N ASN A 401 -3.25 0.37 59.65
CA ASN A 401 -1.92 0.83 60.03
C ASN A 401 -0.83 0.36 59.06
N ASP A 402 0.26 1.12 59.03
CA ASP A 402 1.42 0.83 58.19
C ASP A 402 2.03 -0.53 58.54
N LEU A 403 2.47 -1.25 57.50
CA LEU A 403 3.12 -2.56 57.62
C LEU A 403 4.64 -2.46 57.77
N LYS A 404 5.17 -1.24 57.86
CA LYS A 404 6.58 -0.94 58.08
C LYS A 404 6.85 -0.58 59.53
#